data_AF-A0A354X7C9-F1
#
_entry.id   AF-A0A354X7C9-F1
#
_cell.length_a   1.000
_cell.length_b   1.000
_cell.length_c   1.000
_cell.angle_alpha   90.00
_cell.angle_beta   90.00
_cell.angle_gamma   90.00
#
_symmetry.space_group_name_H-M   'P 1'
#
loop_
_entity.id
_entity.type
_entity.pdbx_description
1 polymer ?
#
loop_
_entity_poly.entity_id
_entity_poly.type
_entity_poly.pdbx_seq_one_letter_code
_entity_poly.pdbx_strand_id
1 'polypeptide(L)' 'LNPYLGYETSSQLAAEALKTGKGVYELVLEKKLMEKEKLDDILKPENMIKPRKMS' A
#
# COMPACT_ATOMS: atom_id res chain seq x y z
N LEU A 1 1.98 -2.63 3.44
CA LEU A 1 2.84 -1.59 2.80
C LEU A 1 4.05 -1.23 3.65
N ASN A 2 3.93 -1.17 4.98
CA ASN A 2 5.02 -0.84 5.91
C ASN A 2 6.39 -1.51 5.69
N PRO A 3 6.51 -2.82 5.40
CA PRO A 3 7.82 -3.43 5.13
C PRO A 3 8.40 -3.07 3.75
N TYR A 4 7.60 -2.52 2.84
CA TYR A 4 8.02 -2.23 1.45
C TYR A 4 8.22 -0.73 1.18
N LEU A 5 7.40 0.13 1.78
CA LEU A 5 7.45 1.59 1.62
C LEU A 5 7.98 2.32 2.86
N GLY A 6 8.17 1.60 3.97
CA GLY A 6 8.43 2.19 5.28
C GLY A 6 7.14 2.61 5.99
N TYR A 7 7.23 2.69 7.32
CA TYR A 7 6.14 3.13 8.19
C TYR A 7 5.68 4.55 7.86
N GLU A 8 6.63 5.47 7.68
CA GLU A 8 6.36 6.89 7.45
C GLU A 8 5.57 7.13 6.16
N THR A 9 6.05 6.58 5.04
CA THR A 9 5.38 6.67 3.73
C THR A 9 3.99 6.03 3.75
N SER A 10 3.85 4.87 4.39
CA SER A 10 2.57 4.17 4.46
C SER A 10 1.56 4.96 5.29
N SER A 11 2.01 5.59 6.38
CA SER A 11 1.17 6.43 7.24
C SER A 11 0.75 7.72 6.52
N GLN A 12 1.67 8.36 5.79
CA GLN A 12 1.36 9.53 4.96
C GLN A 12 0.33 9.19 3.88
N LEU A 13 0.51 8.07 3.16
CA LEU A 13 -0.45 7.61 2.15
C LEU A 13 -1.83 7.32 2.74
N ALA A 14 -1.90 6.71 3.93
CA ALA A 14 -3.17 6.45 4.60
C ALA A 14 -3.87 7.76 5.00
N ALA A 15 -3.12 8.72 5.55
CA ALA A 15 -3.65 10.05 5.90
C ALA A 15 -4.13 10.82 4.66
N GLU A 16 -3.39 10.75 3.56
CA GLU A 16 -3.75 11.39 2.30
C GLU A 16 -4.96 10.72 1.65
N ALA A 17 -5.05 9.39 1.67
CA ALA A 17 -6.22 8.64 1.22
C ALA A 17 -7.48 9.05 1.99
N LEU A 18 -7.38 9.15 3.32
CA LEU A 18 -8.48 9.61 4.19
C LEU A 18 -8.88 11.06 3.88
N LYS A 19 -7.91 11.95 3.63
CA LYS A 19 -8.16 13.38 3.40
C LYS A 19 -8.72 13.68 2.02
N THR A 20 -8.27 12.95 1.00
CA THR A 20 -8.64 13.17 -0.41
C THR A 20 -9.80 12.28 -0.86
N GLY A 21 -10.11 11.23 -0.11
CA GLY A 21 -11.04 10.18 -0.53
C GLY A 21 -10.49 9.27 -1.64
N LYS A 22 -9.23 9.48 -2.07
CA LYS A 22 -8.58 8.63 -3.07
C LYS A 22 -8.13 7.31 -2.45
N GLY A 23 -8.10 6.26 -3.26
CA GLY A 23 -7.57 4.97 -2.81
C GLY A 23 -6.07 5.06 -2.55
N VAL A 24 -5.58 4.39 -1.49
CA VAL A 24 -4.13 4.23 -1.26
C VAL A 24 -3.44 3.66 -2.52
N TYR A 25 -4.13 2.81 -3.28
CA TYR A 25 -3.66 2.28 -4.55
C TYR A 25 -3.30 3.36 -5.57
N GLU A 26 -4.23 4.30 -5.79
CA GLU A 26 -4.06 5.39 -6.75
C GLU A 26 -2.93 6.31 -6.32
N LEU A 27 -2.86 6.65 -5.04
CA LEU A 27 -1.80 7.52 -4.50
C LEU A 27 -0.41 6.90 -4.64
N VAL A 28 -0.28 5.58 -4.47
CA VAL A 28 0.99 4.88 -4.66
C VAL A 28 1.45 4.92 -6.12
N LEU A 29 0.52 4.76 -7.06
CA LEU A 29 0.79 4.82 -8.50
C LEU A 29 1.08 6.25 -8.98
N GLU A 30 0.27 7.22 -8.54
CA GLU A 30 0.46 8.65 -8.87
C GLU A 30 1.83 9.14 -8.41
N LYS A 31 2.25 8.73 -7.21
CA LYS A 31 3.56 9.12 -6.64
C LYS A 31 4.71 8.23 -7.12
N LYS A 32 4.45 7.24 -8.00
CA LYS A 32 5.43 6.24 -8.48
C LYS A 32 6.25 5.61 -7.35
N LEU A 33 5.62 5.38 -6.21
CA LEU A 33 6.27 4.82 -5.02
C LEU A 33 6.47 3.31 -5.14
N MET A 34 5.66 2.65 -5.98
CA MET A 34 5.73 1.23 -6.23
C MET A 34 5.16 0.90 -7.61
N GLU A 35 5.73 -0.12 -8.24
CA GLU A 35 5.20 -0.69 -9.47
C GLU A 35 3.81 -1.29 -9.26
N LYS A 36 2.95 -1.11 -10.25
CA LYS A 36 1.56 -1.58 -10.22
C LYS A 36 1.48 -3.07 -9.90
N GLU A 37 2.31 -3.89 -10.53
CA GLU A 37 2.33 -5.34 -10.33
C GLU A 37 2.63 -5.74 -8.88
N LYS A 38 3.57 -5.05 -8.23
CA LYS A 38 3.96 -5.32 -6.85
C LYS A 38 2.87 -4.90 -5.87
N LEU A 39 2.22 -3.77 -6.16
CA LEU A 39 1.10 -3.28 -5.37
C LEU A 39 -0.14 -4.18 -5.50
N ASP A 40 -0.41 -4.64 -6.72
CA ASP A 40 -1.50 -5.57 -7.03
C ASP A 40 -1.27 -6.92 -6.33
N ASP A 41 -0.03 -7.43 -6.34
CA ASP A 41 0.32 -8.61 -5.57
C ASP A 41 0.06 -8.43 -4.07
N ILE A 42 0.47 -7.29 -3.49
CA ILE A 42 0.26 -7.00 -2.06
C ILE A 42 -1.23 -6.86 -1.70
N LEU A 43 -2.04 -6.27 -2.59
CA LEU A 43 -3.46 -6.00 -2.37
C LEU A 43 -4.39 -7.12 -2.84
N LYS A 44 -3.86 -8.22 -3.38
CA LYS A 44 -4.66 -9.40 -3.69
C LYS A 44 -5.41 -9.86 -2.44
N PRO A 45 -6.72 -10.16 -2.53
CA PRO A 45 -7.52 -10.66 -1.41
C PRO A 45 -6.84 -11.84 -0.73
N GLU A 46 -6.31 -12.79 -1.52
CA GLU A 46 -5.57 -13.96 -1.05
C GLU A 46 -4.39 -13.62 -0.11
N ASN A 47 -3.77 -12.45 -0.28
CA ASN A 47 -2.70 -11.91 0.55
C ASN A 47 -3.20 -11.08 1.74
N MET A 48 -4.47 -10.66 1.76
CA MET A 48 -5.10 -9.91 2.85
C MET A 48 -5.81 -10.79 3.89
N ILE A 49 -6.17 -12.04 3.54
CA ILE A 49 -6.84 -13.00 4.43
C ILE A 49 -5.89 -13.94 5.19
N LYS A 50 -4.58 -13.88 4.95
CA LYS A 50 -3.59 -14.68 5.68
C LYS A 50 -2.54 -13.77 6.33
N PRO A 51 -2.31 -13.84 7.65
CA PRO A 51 -1.18 -13.15 8.27
C PRO A 51 0.11 -13.71 7.68
N ARG A 52 0.90 -12.88 6.97
CA ARG A 52 2.24 -13.28 6.55
C ARG A 52 3.10 -13.45 7.80
N LYS A 53 3.62 -14.66 8.03
CA LYS A 53 4.76 -14.86 8.92
C LYS A 53 5.93 -14.06 8.33
N MET A 54 6.32 -12.98 8.99
CA MET A 54 7.67 -12.46 8.84
C MET A 54 8.55 -13.36 9.69
N SER A 55 9.23 -14.32 9.04
CA SER A 55 10.31 -15.11 9.64
C SER A 55 11.64 -14.48 9.33
#